data_AF-A0A1H8XMR2-F1
#
_entry.id   AF-A0A1H8XMR2-F1
#
_cell.length_a   1.000
_cell.length_b   1.000
_cell.length_c   1.000
_cell.angle_alpha   90.00
_cell.angle_beta   90.00
_cell.angle_gamma   90.00
#
_symmetry.space_group_name_H-M   'P 1'
#
loop_
_entity.id
_entity.type
_entity.pdbx_description
1 polymer ?
#
loop_
_entity_poly.entity_id
_entity_poly.type
_entity_poly.pdbx_seq_one_letter_code
_entity_poly.pdbx_strand_id
1 'polypeptide(L)'
;MAGRRRSDRCLREKLRSPGRPGVGLCATRREYWAFIAQGLSSEDAAMKVGISPPVGSRWFRTAGGMAPSHLSPSSKSPSMRYLSLAEREEIAILQAQGHGVREVARRLGRAASTISRELRRNAATRSGGLDYRATTAQWHAERAARRPKPAKLAGNAALRTSVQDRLAGAVATPGGSALPGPSVAWTGRRHGRRQSRRWGRSWSPQQIAERLRLGFPDDPTMRISHEAIYQALYIQGRGALKRELTACLRTGRALRVPRARCLRRGKSFVTPEVLISERPPEVEDRAVPGHWEGGIAPFLWTATGLG
;
A
#
# COMPACT_ATOMS: atom_id res chain seq x y z
N MET A 1 9.78 20.93 47.92
CA MET A 1 9.66 20.38 46.55
C MET A 1 10.24 18.98 46.52
N ALA A 2 9.40 17.93 46.46
CA ALA A 2 9.89 16.55 46.41
C ALA A 2 10.59 16.28 45.07
N GLY A 3 11.87 15.94 45.10
CA GLY A 3 12.67 15.63 43.91
C GLY A 3 12.09 14.44 43.14
N ARG A 4 11.88 14.60 41.83
CA ARG A 4 11.36 13.52 40.96
C ARG A 4 12.31 12.33 40.99
N ARG A 5 11.81 11.13 41.27
CA ARG A 5 12.64 9.91 41.32
C ARG A 5 13.17 9.61 39.90
N ARG A 6 14.35 8.99 39.79
CA ARG A 6 14.91 8.54 38.49
C ARG A 6 13.93 7.66 37.70
N SER A 7 13.04 6.93 38.38
CA SER A 7 11.97 6.09 37.81
C SER A 7 10.87 6.86 37.07
N ASP A 8 10.75 8.16 37.35
CA ASP A 8 9.68 9.04 36.84
C ASP A 8 10.14 9.79 35.58
N ARG A 9 11.39 9.59 35.16
CA ARG A 9 11.93 10.15 33.92
C ARG A 9 11.48 9.29 32.74
N CYS A 10 11.01 9.96 31.70
CA CYS A 10 10.77 9.34 30.40
C CYS A 10 12.07 8.66 29.95
N LEU A 11 12.03 7.34 29.68
CA LEU A 11 13.20 6.54 29.28
C LEU A 11 13.68 6.86 27.85
N ARG A 12 13.25 7.97 27.27
CA ARG A 12 13.34 8.26 25.84
C ARG A 12 13.99 9.61 25.59
N GLU A 13 14.82 9.66 24.55
CA GLU A 13 15.39 10.88 24.01
C GLU A 13 14.33 11.86 23.48
N LYS A 14 14.66 13.15 23.52
CA LYS A 14 13.81 14.25 23.06
C LYS A 14 13.51 14.11 21.57
N LEU A 15 12.23 14.10 21.21
CA LEU A 15 11.78 13.98 19.82
C LEU A 15 11.47 15.34 19.20
N ARG A 16 11.91 15.58 17.96
CA ARG A 16 11.33 16.65 17.12
C ARG A 16 9.93 16.22 16.67
N SER A 17 8.90 16.94 17.12
CA SER A 17 7.50 16.66 16.80
C SER A 17 7.16 17.20 15.41
N PRO A 18 6.49 16.43 14.52
CA PRO A 18 6.07 16.90 13.21
C PRO A 18 4.79 17.78 13.26
N GLY A 19 4.56 18.53 14.34
CA GLY A 19 3.30 19.26 14.60
C GLY A 19 2.23 18.44 15.34
N ARG A 20 0.94 18.82 15.21
CA ARG A 20 -0.21 18.09 15.78
C ARG A 20 -0.31 16.71 15.10
N PRO A 21 -0.22 15.60 15.82
CA PRO A 21 -0.29 14.27 15.21
C PRO A 21 -1.67 14.05 14.58
N GLY A 22 -1.69 13.57 13.33
CA GLY A 22 -2.92 13.10 12.70
C GLY A 22 -3.37 11.81 13.38
N VAL A 23 -4.33 11.91 14.28
CA VAL A 23 -4.90 10.79 15.04
C VAL A 23 -6.16 10.25 14.36
N GLY A 24 -6.49 8.99 14.63
CA GLY A 24 -7.64 8.29 14.03
C GLY A 24 -7.42 7.81 12.59
N LEU A 25 -6.42 8.37 11.89
CA LEU A 25 -6.14 8.03 10.50
C LEU A 25 -5.71 6.58 10.27
N CYS A 26 -5.29 5.80 11.28
CA CYS A 26 -4.94 4.39 11.05
C CYS A 26 -6.16 3.54 10.66
N ALA A 27 -7.30 3.73 11.34
CA ALA A 27 -8.55 3.05 10.99
C ALA A 27 -9.06 3.54 9.62
N THR A 28 -9.17 4.86 9.45
CA THR A 28 -9.53 5.52 8.18
C THR A 28 -8.62 5.10 7.03
N ARG A 29 -7.30 4.98 7.26
CA ARG A 29 -6.34 4.50 6.25
C ARG A 29 -6.54 3.03 5.93
N ARG A 30 -6.85 2.18 6.91
CA ARG A 30 -7.12 0.76 6.67
C ARG A 30 -8.36 0.60 5.80
N GLU A 31 -9.45 1.28 6.14
CA GLU A 31 -10.67 1.31 5.34
C GLU A 31 -10.42 1.87 3.93
N TYR A 32 -9.67 2.97 3.84
CA TYR A 32 -9.25 3.54 2.57
C TYR A 32 -8.56 2.48 1.71
N TRP A 33 -7.54 1.80 2.26
CA TRP A 33 -6.80 0.76 1.54
C TRP A 33 -7.63 -0.50 1.27
N ALA A 34 -8.65 -0.80 2.08
CA ALA A 34 -9.62 -1.87 1.82
C ALA A 34 -10.49 -1.55 0.60
N PHE A 35 -11.03 -0.33 0.49
CA PHE A 35 -11.76 0.13 -0.70
C PHE A 35 -10.89 0.14 -1.95
N ILE A 36 -9.63 0.57 -1.83
CA ILE A 36 -8.65 0.51 -2.93
C ILE A 36 -8.41 -0.95 -3.37
N ALA A 37 -8.33 -1.90 -2.43
CA ALA A 37 -8.17 -3.32 -2.71
C ALA A 37 -9.40 -3.93 -3.41
N GLN A 38 -10.61 -3.42 -3.11
CA GLN A 38 -11.86 -3.75 -3.81
C GLN A 38 -11.95 -3.11 -5.20
N GLY A 39 -11.02 -2.24 -5.57
CA GLY A 39 -10.94 -1.65 -6.90
C GLY A 39 -11.58 -0.28 -7.04
N LEU A 40 -11.89 0.42 -5.94
CA LEU A 40 -12.31 1.81 -5.99
C LEU A 40 -11.16 2.73 -6.43
N SER A 41 -11.53 3.88 -7.01
CA SER A 41 -10.58 4.94 -7.33
C SER A 41 -10.01 5.55 -6.03
N SER A 42 -8.88 6.28 -6.15
CA SER A 42 -8.31 6.96 -4.98
C SER A 42 -9.20 8.06 -4.43
N GLU A 43 -10.09 8.61 -5.25
CA GLU A 43 -11.00 9.71 -4.91
C GLU A 43 -12.27 9.16 -4.27
N ASP A 44 -12.88 8.12 -4.85
CA ASP A 44 -14.07 7.48 -4.25
C ASP A 44 -13.75 6.84 -2.90
N ALA A 45 -12.59 6.19 -2.79
CA ALA A 45 -12.14 5.63 -1.53
C ALA A 45 -11.89 6.72 -0.48
N ALA A 46 -11.47 7.92 -0.90
CA ALA A 46 -11.28 9.07 0.00
C ALA A 46 -12.61 9.60 0.51
N MET A 47 -13.57 9.80 -0.40
CA MET A 47 -14.92 10.26 -0.05
C MET A 47 -15.62 9.28 0.89
N LYS A 48 -15.53 7.97 0.63
CA LYS A 48 -16.14 6.94 1.49
C LYS A 48 -15.62 6.92 2.92
N VAL A 49 -14.38 7.30 3.15
CA VAL A 49 -13.79 7.33 4.50
C VAL A 49 -13.81 8.74 5.13
N GLY A 50 -14.49 9.69 4.50
CA GLY A 50 -14.64 11.05 5.03
C GLY A 50 -13.37 11.91 4.95
N ILE A 51 -12.46 11.65 4.00
CA ILE A 51 -11.28 12.49 3.77
C ILE A 51 -11.35 13.19 2.41
N SER A 52 -10.65 14.32 2.27
CA SER A 52 -10.64 15.04 1.00
C SER A 52 -9.96 14.23 -0.12
N PRO A 53 -10.48 14.26 -1.37
CA PRO A 53 -9.90 13.54 -2.51
C PRO A 53 -8.40 13.84 -2.74
N PRO A 54 -7.89 15.09 -2.59
CA PRO A 54 -6.46 15.36 -2.70
C PRO A 54 -5.60 14.63 -1.66
N VAL A 55 -6.10 14.47 -0.42
CA VAL A 55 -5.41 13.75 0.65
C VAL A 55 -5.35 12.25 0.35
N GLY A 56 -6.47 11.67 -0.10
CA GLY A 56 -6.49 10.27 -0.55
C GLY A 56 -5.53 10.02 -1.71
N SER A 57 -5.54 10.88 -2.73
CA SER A 57 -4.58 10.84 -3.83
C SER A 57 -3.13 10.94 -3.36
N ARG A 58 -2.82 11.80 -2.38
CA ARG A 58 -1.48 11.88 -1.78
C ARG A 58 -1.12 10.57 -1.05
N TRP A 59 -2.04 9.97 -0.30
CA TRP A 59 -1.81 8.68 0.37
C TRP A 59 -1.50 7.57 -0.62
N PHE A 60 -2.29 7.47 -1.69
CA PHE A 60 -2.09 6.49 -2.76
C PHE A 60 -0.73 6.64 -3.43
N ARG A 61 -0.34 7.87 -3.81
CA ARG A 61 0.95 8.16 -4.46
C ARG A 61 2.14 7.89 -3.55
N THR A 62 2.07 8.34 -2.29
CA THR A 62 3.17 8.18 -1.32
C THR A 62 3.45 6.70 -1.04
N ALA A 63 2.40 5.87 -1.02
CA ALA A 63 2.53 4.43 -0.83
C ALA A 63 2.80 3.65 -2.13
N GLY A 64 3.01 4.32 -3.27
CA GLY A 64 3.32 3.66 -4.53
C GLY A 64 2.15 2.92 -5.19
N GLY A 65 0.92 3.24 -4.79
CA GLY A 65 -0.29 2.55 -5.22
C GLY A 65 -0.56 1.21 -4.53
N MET A 66 0.07 0.97 -3.38
CA MET A 66 -0.11 -0.24 -2.56
C MET A 66 -0.39 0.10 -1.11
N ALA A 67 -1.18 -0.73 -0.44
CA ALA A 67 -1.35 -0.63 1.00
C ALA A 67 -0.01 -0.93 1.71
N PRO A 68 0.48 -0.06 2.60
CA PRO A 68 1.57 -0.42 3.50
C PRO A 68 1.20 -1.67 4.31
N SER A 69 2.19 -2.50 4.65
CA SER A 69 1.95 -3.82 5.27
C SER A 69 1.12 -3.79 6.57
N HIS A 70 1.21 -2.71 7.35
CA HIS A 70 0.46 -2.50 8.59
C HIS A 70 -0.98 -1.98 8.37
N LEU A 71 -1.30 -1.57 7.13
CA LEU A 71 -2.60 -1.06 6.69
C LEU A 71 -3.25 -1.99 5.67
N SER A 72 -2.60 -3.10 5.31
CA SER A 72 -3.18 -4.10 4.42
C SER A 72 -4.40 -4.72 5.08
N PRO A 73 -5.47 -5.05 4.33
CA PRO A 73 -6.64 -5.75 4.87
C PRO A 73 -6.28 -7.09 5.56
N SER A 74 -5.20 -7.74 5.13
CA SER A 74 -4.68 -8.97 5.76
C SER A 74 -3.84 -8.73 7.02
N SER A 75 -3.58 -7.47 7.39
CA SER A 75 -2.86 -7.15 8.60
C SER A 75 -3.70 -7.49 9.82
N LYS A 76 -3.09 -8.09 10.85
CA LYS A 76 -3.80 -8.46 12.08
C LYS A 76 -4.52 -7.23 12.65
N SER A 77 -5.80 -7.40 12.97
CA SER A 77 -6.57 -6.41 13.73
C SER A 77 -5.80 -6.06 15.01
N PRO A 78 -5.96 -4.83 15.54
CA PRO A 78 -5.34 -4.46 16.80
C PRO A 78 -5.82 -5.47 17.86
N SER A 79 -4.92 -6.34 18.28
CA SER A 79 -5.23 -7.34 19.30
C SER A 79 -5.58 -6.62 20.60
N MET A 80 -6.49 -7.21 21.40
CA MET A 80 -6.74 -6.85 22.81
C MET A 80 -5.47 -6.71 23.65
N ARG A 81 -4.31 -7.15 23.17
CA ARG A 81 -3.00 -6.92 23.76
C ARG A 81 -2.59 -5.44 23.87
N TYR A 82 -3.09 -4.56 23.00
CA TYR A 82 -2.68 -3.15 22.95
C TYR A 82 -3.86 -2.22 23.26
N LEU A 83 -3.59 -1.10 23.94
CA LEU A 83 -4.59 -0.06 24.21
C LEU A 83 -5.03 0.61 22.90
N SER A 84 -6.33 0.79 22.74
CA SER A 84 -7.00 1.57 21.69
C SER A 84 -6.88 3.07 21.95
N LEU A 85 -7.27 3.89 20.97
CA LEU A 85 -7.34 5.34 21.16
C LEU A 85 -8.40 5.70 22.21
N ALA A 86 -9.57 5.06 22.19
CA ALA A 86 -10.63 5.29 23.17
C ALA A 86 -10.16 4.99 24.60
N GLU A 87 -9.50 3.85 24.82
CA GLU A 87 -8.90 3.55 26.14
C GLU A 87 -7.84 4.59 26.54
N ARG A 88 -7.07 5.13 25.57
CA ARG A 88 -6.11 6.20 25.86
C ARG A 88 -6.77 7.52 26.22
N GLU A 89 -7.92 7.84 25.63
CA GLU A 89 -8.73 9.03 25.98
C GLU A 89 -9.27 8.90 27.39
N GLU A 90 -9.81 7.72 27.73
CA GLU A 90 -10.28 7.43 29.08
C GLU A 90 -9.16 7.51 30.13
N ILE A 91 -7.97 6.98 29.83
CA ILE A 91 -6.79 7.16 30.71
C ILE A 91 -6.49 8.64 30.94
N ALA A 92 -6.62 9.49 29.91
CA ALA A 92 -6.34 10.92 30.03
C ALA A 92 -7.38 11.64 30.89
N ILE A 93 -8.66 11.32 30.73
CA ILE A 93 -9.76 11.85 31.55
C ILE A 93 -9.56 11.47 33.01
N LEU A 94 -9.33 10.17 33.28
CA LEU A 94 -9.18 9.67 34.64
C LEU A 94 -7.91 10.23 35.34
N GLN A 95 -6.83 10.45 34.60
CA GLN A 95 -5.64 11.15 35.12
C GLN A 95 -5.94 12.61 35.46
N ALA A 96 -6.69 13.32 34.61
CA ALA A 96 -7.10 14.70 34.89
C ALA A 96 -8.02 14.81 36.11
N GLN A 97 -8.82 13.78 36.39
CA GLN A 97 -9.63 13.64 37.60
C GLN A 97 -8.82 13.25 38.85
N GLY A 98 -7.50 13.04 38.74
CA GLY A 98 -6.63 12.68 39.86
C GLY A 98 -6.64 11.20 40.25
N HIS A 99 -7.21 10.32 39.42
CA HIS A 99 -7.23 8.88 39.71
C HIS A 99 -5.84 8.23 39.55
N GLY A 100 -5.45 7.43 40.54
CA GLY A 100 -4.21 6.67 40.52
C GLY A 100 -4.21 5.52 39.51
N VAL A 101 -3.02 5.04 39.13
CA VAL A 101 -2.83 4.00 38.08
C VAL A 101 -3.67 2.72 38.32
N ARG A 102 -3.83 2.30 39.58
CA ARG A 102 -4.62 1.11 39.94
C ARG A 102 -6.13 1.32 39.74
N GLU A 103 -6.64 2.51 40.02
CA GLU A 103 -8.04 2.90 39.79
C GLU A 103 -8.36 2.90 38.31
N VAL A 104 -7.51 3.57 37.51
CA VAL A 104 -7.61 3.62 36.05
C VAL A 104 -7.64 2.21 35.45
N ALA A 105 -6.76 1.34 35.94
CA ALA A 105 -6.68 -0.04 35.50
C ALA A 105 -7.97 -0.83 35.78
N ARG A 106 -8.57 -0.65 36.97
CA ARG A 106 -9.82 -1.32 37.34
C ARG A 106 -10.99 -0.86 36.47
N ARG A 107 -11.13 0.45 36.24
CA ARG A 107 -12.21 1.03 35.40
C ARG A 107 -12.13 0.54 33.95
N LEU A 108 -10.92 0.36 33.44
CA LEU A 108 -10.69 -0.11 32.06
C LEU A 108 -10.67 -1.64 31.93
N GLY A 109 -10.77 -2.40 33.03
CA GLY A 109 -10.60 -3.85 33.00
C GLY A 109 -9.21 -4.30 32.51
N ARG A 110 -8.17 -3.51 32.79
CA ARG A 110 -6.79 -3.77 32.37
C ARG A 110 -5.86 -4.01 33.56
N ALA A 111 -4.74 -4.66 33.32
CA ALA A 111 -3.69 -4.79 34.34
C ALA A 111 -3.05 -3.42 34.65
N ALA A 112 -2.83 -3.11 35.93
CA ALA A 112 -2.18 -1.87 36.37
C ALA A 112 -0.77 -1.69 35.77
N SER A 113 -0.06 -2.79 35.50
CA SER A 113 1.22 -2.78 34.80
C SER A 113 1.12 -2.24 33.37
N THR A 114 -0.01 -2.46 32.68
CA THR A 114 -0.24 -1.97 31.31
C THR A 114 -0.38 -0.45 31.32
N ILE A 115 -1.22 0.08 32.22
CA ILE A 115 -1.42 1.53 32.37
C ILE A 115 -0.12 2.22 32.79
N SER A 116 0.59 1.68 33.79
CA SER A 116 1.89 2.21 34.21
C SER A 116 2.90 2.28 33.07
N ARG A 117 2.98 1.21 32.26
CA ARG A 117 3.89 1.13 31.11
C ARG A 117 3.50 2.10 29.98
N GLU A 118 2.21 2.31 29.74
CA GLU A 118 1.71 3.29 28.76
C GLU A 118 2.11 4.71 29.19
N LEU A 119 1.75 5.10 30.41
CA LEU A 119 2.07 6.43 30.96
C LEU A 119 3.58 6.69 30.95
N ARG A 120 4.41 5.73 31.39
CA ARG A 120 5.87 5.88 31.41
C ARG A 120 6.50 6.03 30.02
N ARG A 121 5.95 5.36 28.99
CA ARG A 121 6.54 5.33 27.65
C ARG A 121 6.01 6.42 26.72
N ASN A 122 4.76 6.83 26.91
CA ASN A 122 4.00 7.61 25.95
C ASN A 122 3.46 8.95 26.52
N ALA A 123 3.69 9.29 27.80
CA ALA A 123 3.40 10.63 28.32
C ALA A 123 4.25 11.71 27.62
N ALA A 124 3.63 12.86 27.32
CA ALA A 124 4.23 13.84 26.45
C ALA A 124 5.33 14.63 27.19
N THR A 125 6.57 14.60 26.68
CA THR A 125 7.68 15.39 27.21
C THR A 125 8.17 16.38 26.14
N ARG A 126 7.38 17.43 25.89
CA ARG A 126 7.84 18.63 25.15
C ARG A 126 8.41 19.70 26.10
N SER A 127 7.85 19.78 27.31
CA SER A 127 8.07 20.86 28.28
C SER A 127 8.37 20.33 29.68
N GLY A 128 9.21 19.29 29.83
CA GLY A 128 9.64 18.77 31.15
C GLY A 128 8.53 18.23 32.09
N GLY A 129 7.25 18.42 31.74
CA GLY A 129 6.07 17.88 32.41
C GLY A 129 5.68 16.50 31.88
N LEU A 130 4.86 15.80 32.67
CA LEU A 130 4.34 14.45 32.39
C LEU A 130 2.90 14.49 31.87
N ASP A 131 2.50 15.56 31.19
CA ASP A 131 1.12 15.74 30.73
C ASP A 131 0.75 14.62 29.74
N TYR A 132 -0.16 13.76 30.16
CA TYR A 132 -0.60 12.64 29.35
C TYR A 132 -1.68 13.10 28.37
N ARG A 133 -1.34 13.12 27.08
CA ARG A 133 -2.29 13.41 26.00
C ARG A 133 -2.54 12.16 25.17
N ALA A 134 -3.78 11.67 25.15
CA ALA A 134 -4.19 10.47 24.44
C ALA A 134 -3.73 10.45 22.97
N THR A 135 -3.91 11.57 22.27
CA THR A 135 -3.56 11.69 20.85
C THR A 135 -2.05 11.58 20.58
N THR A 136 -1.24 12.10 21.49
CA THR A 136 0.21 12.03 21.41
C THR A 136 0.69 10.61 21.77
N ALA A 137 0.08 10.01 22.79
CA ALA A 137 0.36 8.64 23.19
C ALA A 137 0.03 7.63 22.08
N GLN A 138 -1.12 7.79 21.40
CA GLN A 138 -1.50 7.01 20.22
C GLN A 138 -0.45 7.13 19.11
N TRP A 139 -0.04 8.35 18.76
CA TRP A 139 0.97 8.58 17.74
C TRP A 139 2.31 7.90 18.08
N HIS A 140 2.74 7.98 19.34
CA HIS A 140 3.95 7.29 19.81
C HIS A 140 3.82 5.77 19.68
N ALA A 141 2.69 5.20 20.07
CA ALA A 141 2.41 3.77 19.97
C ALA A 141 2.43 3.31 18.50
N GLU A 142 1.72 4.01 17.61
CA GLU A 142 1.69 3.70 16.17
C GLU A 142 3.08 3.80 15.55
N ARG A 143 3.84 4.82 15.89
CA ARG A 143 5.21 4.99 15.41
C ARG A 143 6.12 3.86 15.88
N ALA A 144 6.05 3.47 17.15
CA ALA A 144 6.84 2.36 17.70
C ALA A 144 6.44 1.01 17.06
N ALA A 145 5.16 0.85 16.72
CA ALA A 145 4.66 -0.34 16.03
C ALA A 145 5.20 -0.49 14.59
N ARG A 146 5.61 0.61 13.93
CA ARG A 146 6.09 0.55 12.53
C ARG A 146 7.30 -0.36 12.33
N ARG A 147 8.14 -0.56 13.36
CA ARG A 147 9.38 -1.40 13.37
C ARG A 147 9.96 -1.62 11.95
N PRO A 148 10.40 -0.55 11.26
CA PRO A 148 10.84 -0.66 9.89
C PRO A 148 12.11 -1.51 9.86
N LYS A 149 12.06 -2.66 9.18
CA LYS A 149 13.27 -3.43 8.88
C LYS A 149 13.99 -2.78 7.70
N PRO A 150 15.32 -2.65 7.72
CA PRO A 150 16.06 -2.18 6.55
C PRO A 150 15.74 -3.09 5.36
N ALA A 151 15.43 -2.49 4.21
CA ALA A 151 15.16 -3.26 3.01
C ALA A 151 16.43 -4.00 2.57
N LYS A 152 16.30 -5.24 2.06
CA LYS A 152 17.45 -6.05 1.63
C LYS A 152 18.35 -5.33 0.63
N LEU A 153 17.75 -4.57 -0.30
CA LEU A 153 18.46 -3.74 -1.28
C LEU A 153 19.17 -2.51 -0.68
N ALA A 154 18.74 -2.04 0.49
CA ALA A 154 19.45 -0.97 1.19
C ALA A 154 20.72 -1.50 1.87
N GLY A 155 20.62 -2.68 2.49
CA GLY A 155 21.73 -3.32 3.20
C GLY A 155 22.76 -4.03 2.33
N ASN A 156 22.39 -4.54 1.15
CA ASN A 156 23.30 -5.22 0.23
C ASN A 156 23.51 -4.40 -1.06
N ALA A 157 24.68 -3.78 -1.18
CA ALA A 157 25.05 -2.93 -2.31
C ALA A 157 25.23 -3.74 -3.62
N ALA A 158 25.86 -4.91 -3.56
CA ALA A 158 26.08 -5.76 -4.74
C ALA A 158 24.76 -6.24 -5.36
N LEU A 159 23.84 -6.70 -4.52
CA LEU A 159 22.48 -7.07 -4.95
C LEU A 159 21.75 -5.89 -5.58
N ARG A 160 21.87 -4.71 -4.98
CA ARG A 160 21.26 -3.49 -5.51
C ARG A 160 21.79 -3.13 -6.88
N THR A 161 23.11 -3.10 -7.07
CA THR A 161 23.74 -2.81 -8.36
C THR A 161 23.29 -3.80 -9.43
N SER A 162 23.33 -5.11 -9.11
CA SER A 162 22.88 -6.15 -10.06
C SER A 162 21.41 -5.98 -10.48
N VAL A 163 20.52 -5.61 -9.55
CA VAL A 163 19.12 -5.31 -9.87
C VAL A 163 18.99 -4.06 -10.74
N GLN A 164 19.76 -3.00 -10.44
CA GLN A 164 19.73 -1.75 -11.22
C GLN A 164 20.20 -1.96 -12.66
N ASP A 165 21.31 -2.67 -12.86
CA ASP A 165 21.88 -2.90 -14.18
C ASP A 165 20.95 -3.75 -15.04
N ARG A 166 20.34 -4.78 -14.45
CA ARG A 166 19.34 -5.61 -15.14
C ARG A 166 18.06 -4.85 -15.48
N LEU A 167 17.59 -3.96 -14.61
CA LEU A 167 16.45 -3.09 -14.93
C LEU A 167 16.82 -2.09 -16.03
N ALA A 168 18.02 -1.54 -16.02
CA ALA A 168 18.52 -0.62 -17.05
C ALA A 168 18.81 -1.31 -18.40
N GLY A 169 18.93 -2.64 -18.42
CA GLY A 169 19.34 -3.41 -19.60
C GLY A 169 20.84 -3.36 -19.87
N ALA A 170 21.65 -3.00 -18.89
CA ALA A 170 23.10 -2.77 -18.98
C ALA A 170 23.93 -3.93 -18.41
N VAL A 171 23.45 -5.17 -18.52
CA VAL A 171 24.14 -6.32 -17.91
C VAL A 171 25.33 -6.72 -18.78
N ALA A 172 26.54 -6.60 -18.25
CA ALA A 172 27.73 -7.22 -18.82
C ALA A 172 28.03 -8.54 -18.09
N THR A 173 28.44 -9.58 -18.82
CA THR A 173 29.11 -10.74 -18.23
C THR A 173 30.45 -10.33 -17.62
N PRO A 174 31.04 -11.10 -16.69
CA PRO A 174 32.37 -10.81 -16.14
C PRO A 174 33.47 -10.62 -17.19
N GLY A 175 33.28 -11.15 -18.41
CA GLY A 175 34.15 -10.92 -19.57
C GLY A 175 33.78 -9.70 -20.44
N GLY A 176 33.01 -8.73 -19.93
CA GLY A 176 32.71 -7.46 -20.61
C GLY A 176 31.68 -7.52 -21.74
N SER A 177 31.26 -8.72 -22.18
CA SER A 177 30.22 -8.90 -23.19
C SER A 177 28.83 -8.54 -22.65
N ALA A 178 28.08 -7.70 -23.37
CA ALA A 178 26.71 -7.36 -22.98
C ALA A 178 25.83 -8.62 -23.10
N LEU A 179 25.27 -9.10 -21.98
CA LEU A 179 24.24 -10.14 -22.03
C LEU A 179 23.00 -9.53 -22.67
N PRO A 180 22.57 -10.00 -23.85
CA PRO A 180 21.38 -9.47 -24.48
C PRO A 180 20.20 -9.67 -23.53
N GLY A 181 19.52 -8.57 -23.23
CA GLY A 181 18.28 -8.63 -22.47
C GLY A 181 17.24 -9.49 -23.19
N PRO A 182 16.19 -9.94 -22.47
CA PRO A 182 15.13 -10.71 -23.09
C PRO A 182 14.53 -9.93 -24.27
N SER A 183 14.49 -10.53 -25.46
CA SER A 183 13.77 -9.96 -26.60
C SER A 183 12.28 -10.05 -26.32
N VAL A 184 11.61 -8.90 -26.18
CA VAL A 184 10.19 -8.85 -25.88
C VAL A 184 9.48 -8.11 -27.00
N ALA A 185 8.63 -8.84 -27.72
CA ALA A 185 7.77 -8.25 -28.73
C ALA A 185 6.82 -7.23 -28.10
N TRP A 186 6.67 -6.06 -28.73
CA TRP A 186 5.75 -5.03 -28.28
C TRP A 186 4.31 -5.48 -28.51
N THR A 187 3.60 -5.88 -27.45
CA THR A 187 2.16 -6.11 -27.50
C THR A 187 1.45 -4.77 -27.33
N GLY A 188 1.02 -4.16 -28.44
CA GLY A 188 0.54 -2.79 -28.54
C GLY A 188 -0.75 -2.43 -27.78
N ARG A 189 -0.75 -2.53 -26.45
CA ARG A 189 -1.87 -2.08 -25.62
C ARG A 189 -1.44 -1.01 -24.60
N ARG A 190 -1.74 0.24 -24.98
CA ARG A 190 -2.09 1.44 -24.18
C ARG A 190 -1.07 2.60 -24.11
N HIS A 191 -1.52 3.71 -24.69
CA HIS A 191 -1.30 5.14 -24.48
C HIS A 191 0.08 5.65 -24.03
N GLY A 192 0.78 6.28 -24.98
CA GLY A 192 1.87 7.23 -24.80
C GLY A 192 2.59 7.50 -26.12
N ARG A 193 3.15 8.71 -26.30
CA ARG A 193 4.01 9.03 -27.47
C ARG A 193 5.15 8.02 -27.57
N ARG A 194 5.49 7.60 -28.80
CA ARG A 194 6.62 6.72 -29.14
C ARG A 194 7.92 7.39 -28.71
N GLN A 195 8.36 7.14 -27.48
CA GLN A 195 9.76 7.33 -27.11
C GLN A 195 10.50 6.03 -27.42
N SER A 196 11.80 6.11 -27.70
CA SER A 196 12.73 4.97 -27.76
C SER A 196 12.85 4.36 -26.35
N ARG A 197 11.81 3.64 -25.94
CA ARG A 197 11.70 3.24 -24.55
C ARG A 197 12.66 2.09 -24.29
N ARG A 198 13.56 2.32 -23.31
CA ARG A 198 14.62 1.39 -22.86
C ARG A 198 14.14 -0.02 -22.48
N TRP A 199 12.84 -0.21 -22.22
CA TRP A 199 12.26 -1.48 -21.74
C TRP A 199 12.37 -2.67 -22.68
N GLY A 200 12.61 -2.46 -23.99
CA GLY A 200 12.77 -3.56 -24.96
C GLY A 200 13.95 -4.48 -24.67
N ARG A 201 14.97 -3.99 -23.95
CA ARG A 201 16.14 -4.76 -23.49
C ARG A 201 16.19 -4.93 -21.96
N SER A 202 15.20 -4.38 -21.25
CA SER A 202 15.16 -4.42 -19.79
C SER A 202 14.55 -5.74 -19.28
N TRP A 203 15.08 -6.21 -18.16
CA TRP A 203 14.60 -7.42 -17.51
C TRP A 203 13.38 -7.10 -16.62
N SER A 204 12.39 -8.00 -16.58
CA SER A 204 11.29 -7.84 -15.62
C SER A 204 11.76 -8.17 -14.20
N PRO A 205 11.14 -7.59 -13.15
CA PRO A 205 11.46 -7.93 -11.77
C PRO A 205 11.40 -9.45 -11.47
N GLN A 206 10.50 -10.18 -12.13
CA GLN A 206 10.44 -11.64 -12.02
C GLN A 206 11.66 -12.33 -12.64
N GLN A 207 12.03 -11.96 -13.86
CA GLN A 207 13.20 -12.51 -14.54
C GLN A 207 14.50 -12.18 -13.80
N ILE A 208 14.59 -10.99 -13.18
CA ILE A 208 15.73 -10.61 -12.34
C ILE A 208 15.83 -11.52 -11.12
N ALA A 209 14.71 -11.71 -10.41
CA ALA A 209 14.68 -12.57 -9.22
C ALA A 209 15.10 -14.01 -9.53
N GLU A 210 14.66 -14.57 -10.67
CA GLU A 210 15.03 -15.91 -11.13
C GLU A 210 16.49 -15.96 -11.59
N ARG A 211 16.95 -14.99 -12.38
CA ARG A 211 18.33 -14.96 -12.90
C ARG A 211 19.37 -14.78 -11.78
N LEU A 212 19.05 -14.03 -10.74
CA LEU A 212 19.91 -13.90 -9.55
C LEU A 212 20.09 -15.24 -8.81
N ARG A 213 19.11 -16.14 -8.88
CA ARG A 213 19.26 -17.49 -8.31
C ARG A 213 20.27 -18.32 -9.09
N LEU A 214 20.16 -18.26 -10.42
CA LEU A 214 21.01 -19.02 -11.33
C LEU A 214 22.45 -18.47 -11.38
N GLY A 215 22.62 -17.16 -11.34
CA GLY A 215 23.96 -16.54 -11.42
C GLY A 215 24.77 -16.59 -10.13
N PHE A 216 24.13 -16.88 -9.00
CA PHE A 216 24.77 -16.94 -7.69
C PHE A 216 24.23 -18.15 -6.91
N PRO A 217 24.41 -19.41 -7.37
CA PRO A 217 23.79 -20.58 -6.77
C PRO A 217 24.08 -20.73 -5.27
N ASP A 218 25.31 -20.43 -4.85
CA ASP A 218 25.78 -20.64 -3.48
C ASP A 218 25.62 -19.42 -2.55
N ASP A 219 25.21 -18.26 -3.09
CA ASP A 219 25.04 -17.04 -2.30
C ASP A 219 23.55 -16.74 -2.00
N PRO A 220 23.05 -17.06 -0.79
CA PRO A 220 21.68 -16.74 -0.39
C PRO A 220 21.44 -15.24 -0.21
N THR A 221 22.50 -14.43 -0.02
CA THR A 221 22.38 -12.98 0.11
C THR A 221 21.92 -12.33 -1.19
N MET A 222 22.17 -12.96 -2.34
CA MET A 222 21.74 -12.50 -3.67
C MET A 222 20.29 -12.87 -4.01
N ARG A 223 19.59 -13.63 -3.14
CA ARG A 223 18.19 -14.01 -3.32
C ARG A 223 17.24 -12.85 -3.01
N ILE A 224 16.36 -12.48 -3.94
CA ILE A 224 15.33 -11.48 -3.69
C ILE A 224 14.01 -11.90 -4.36
N SER A 225 12.87 -11.61 -3.74
CA SER A 225 11.58 -11.79 -4.41
C SER A 225 11.32 -10.63 -5.37
N HIS A 226 10.67 -10.93 -6.50
CA HIS A 226 10.26 -9.91 -7.46
C HIS A 226 9.28 -8.89 -6.84
N GLU A 227 8.49 -9.29 -5.85
CA GLU A 227 7.64 -8.41 -5.06
C GLU A 227 8.47 -7.40 -4.24
N ALA A 228 9.62 -7.79 -3.69
CA ALA A 228 10.51 -6.87 -3.00
C ALA A 228 11.15 -5.85 -3.97
N ILE A 229 11.47 -6.27 -5.19
CA ILE A 229 11.92 -5.36 -6.26
C ILE A 229 10.81 -4.36 -6.62
N TYR A 230 9.56 -4.83 -6.80
CA TYR A 230 8.41 -3.95 -7.04
C TYR A 230 8.19 -2.95 -5.90
N GLN A 231 8.27 -3.40 -4.64
CA GLN A 231 8.14 -2.54 -3.48
C GLN A 231 9.24 -1.47 -3.42
N ALA A 232 10.46 -1.80 -3.81
CA ALA A 232 11.58 -0.85 -3.86
C ALA A 232 11.46 0.17 -5.00
N LEU A 233 10.80 -0.18 -6.12
CA LEU A 233 10.53 0.75 -7.22
C LEU A 233 9.37 1.70 -6.93
N TYR A 234 8.29 1.20 -6.32
CA TYR A 234 7.05 1.96 -6.19
C TYR A 234 6.89 2.71 -4.87
N ILE A 235 7.39 2.19 -3.74
CA ILE A 235 7.13 2.77 -2.42
C ILE A 235 8.20 3.84 -2.11
N GLN A 236 7.78 5.10 -2.00
CA GLN A 236 8.68 6.17 -1.57
C GLN A 236 9.20 5.91 -0.15
N GLY A 237 10.51 6.03 0.06
CA GLY A 237 11.15 5.89 1.38
C GLY A 237 11.52 4.45 1.78
N ARG A 238 11.12 3.41 1.02
CA ARG A 238 11.74 2.07 1.10
C ARG A 238 12.98 1.94 0.22
N GLY A 239 13.21 2.92 -0.64
CA GLY A 239 14.04 2.82 -1.83
C GLY A 239 15.54 2.88 -1.56
N ALA A 240 16.24 1.91 -2.16
CA ALA A 240 17.64 1.99 -2.56
C ALA A 240 17.78 2.01 -4.10
N LEU A 241 16.68 1.90 -4.86
CA LEU A 241 16.65 1.92 -6.32
C LEU A 241 16.22 3.30 -6.83
N LYS A 242 16.77 3.73 -7.98
CA LYS A 242 16.41 4.99 -8.66
C LYS A 242 14.96 4.92 -9.18
N ARG A 243 14.16 5.96 -8.91
CA ARG A 243 12.73 6.02 -9.30
C ARG A 243 12.52 5.95 -10.82
N GLU A 244 13.47 6.49 -11.57
CA GLU A 244 13.51 6.48 -13.04
C GLU A 244 13.48 5.07 -13.64
N LEU A 245 13.96 4.05 -12.91
CA LEU A 245 13.95 2.65 -13.36
C LEU A 245 12.54 2.10 -13.57
N THR A 246 11.52 2.77 -13.04
CA THR A 246 10.11 2.46 -13.31
C THR A 246 9.78 2.59 -14.82
N ALA A 247 10.47 3.48 -15.54
CA ALA A 247 10.32 3.64 -17.00
C ALA A 247 10.84 2.43 -17.79
N CYS A 248 11.70 1.60 -17.17
CA CYS A 248 12.24 0.38 -17.76
C CYS A 248 11.29 -0.83 -17.60
N LEU A 249 10.21 -0.69 -16.81
CA LEU A 249 9.18 -1.73 -16.72
C LEU A 249 8.32 -1.71 -17.99
N ARG A 250 7.95 -2.90 -18.48
CA ARG A 250 7.12 -3.08 -19.70
C ARG A 250 5.82 -2.29 -19.68
N THR A 251 5.21 -2.10 -18.50
CA THR A 251 3.98 -1.32 -18.35
C THR A 251 4.20 0.19 -18.32
N GLY A 252 5.44 0.66 -18.05
CA GLY A 252 5.81 2.08 -17.95
C GLY A 252 5.08 2.88 -16.86
N ARG A 253 4.34 2.21 -15.95
CA ARG A 253 3.48 2.87 -14.97
C ARG A 253 4.30 3.39 -13.80
N ALA A 254 4.11 4.67 -13.45
CA ALA A 254 4.74 5.30 -12.29
C ALA A 254 4.22 4.82 -10.91
N LEU A 255 3.06 4.17 -10.88
CA LEU A 255 2.42 3.63 -9.67
C LEU A 255 1.92 2.21 -9.94
N ARG A 256 1.86 1.39 -8.88
CA ARG A 256 1.19 0.10 -8.97
C ARG A 256 -0.32 0.30 -9.06
N VAL A 257 -0.97 -0.56 -9.84
CA VAL A 257 -2.43 -0.58 -9.97
C VAL A 257 -2.95 -1.81 -9.23
N PRO A 258 -3.91 -1.65 -8.30
CA PRO A 258 -4.57 -2.77 -7.65
C PRO A 258 -5.17 -3.74 -8.68
N ARG A 259 -5.04 -5.05 -8.43
CA ARG A 259 -5.54 -6.10 -9.35
C ARG A 259 -7.03 -5.98 -9.61
N ALA A 260 -7.83 -5.68 -8.58
CA ALA A 260 -9.27 -5.49 -8.69
C ALA A 260 -9.66 -4.40 -9.71
N ARG A 261 -8.87 -3.31 -9.84
CA ARG A 261 -9.11 -2.29 -10.88
C ARG A 261 -8.85 -2.80 -12.29
N CYS A 262 -7.97 -3.78 -12.45
CA CYS A 262 -7.73 -4.42 -13.73
C CYS A 262 -8.88 -5.35 -14.11
N LEU A 263 -9.50 -6.01 -13.12
CA LEU A 263 -10.65 -6.92 -13.31
C LEU A 263 -11.94 -6.16 -13.63
N ARG A 264 -12.15 -4.99 -13.01
CA ARG A 264 -13.29 -4.10 -13.32
C ARG A 264 -13.25 -3.48 -14.72
N ARG A 265 -12.24 -3.78 -15.52
CA ARG A 265 -12.03 -3.18 -16.83
C ARG A 265 -12.83 -3.91 -17.92
N GLY A 266 -14.13 -4.04 -17.73
CA GLY A 266 -15.11 -4.00 -18.81
C GLY A 266 -15.60 -2.55 -18.89
N LYS A 267 -15.51 -1.92 -20.06
CA LYS A 267 -16.17 -0.64 -20.25
C LYS A 267 -17.67 -0.96 -20.25
N SER A 268 -18.40 -0.60 -19.20
CA SER A 268 -19.85 -0.44 -19.29
C SER A 268 -20.09 0.81 -20.13
N PHE A 269 -19.95 0.66 -21.46
CA PHE A 269 -20.43 1.64 -22.43
C PHE A 269 -21.94 1.55 -22.63
N VAL A 270 -22.61 0.63 -21.93
CA VAL A 270 -24.06 0.55 -21.87
C VAL A 270 -24.52 1.60 -20.87
N THR A 271 -24.97 2.76 -21.38
CA THR A 271 -25.83 3.66 -20.63
C THR A 271 -27.19 2.98 -20.44
N PRO A 272 -27.97 3.29 -19.37
CA PRO A 272 -29.31 2.74 -19.20
C PRO A 272 -30.21 2.94 -20.43
N GLU A 273 -29.95 3.99 -21.20
CA GLU A 273 -30.63 4.35 -22.45
C GLU A 273 -30.40 3.35 -23.60
N VAL A 274 -29.46 2.41 -23.48
CA VAL A 274 -29.16 1.39 -24.51
C VAL A 274 -29.38 -0.01 -23.94
N LEU A 275 -30.55 -0.25 -23.38
CA LEU A 275 -31.00 -1.59 -22.99
C LEU A 275 -31.81 -2.20 -24.15
N ILE A 276 -31.43 -3.41 -24.60
CA ILE A 276 -32.17 -4.16 -25.63
C ILE A 276 -33.62 -4.45 -25.19
N SER A 277 -33.86 -4.47 -23.88
CA SER A 277 -35.19 -4.65 -23.28
C SER A 277 -36.13 -3.45 -23.44
N GLU A 278 -35.61 -2.28 -23.79
CA GLU A 278 -36.40 -1.05 -24.02
C GLU A 278 -36.60 -0.76 -25.52
N ARG A 279 -36.39 -1.77 -26.37
CA ARG A 279 -36.60 -1.64 -27.82
C ARG A 279 -38.09 -1.43 -28.12
N PRO A 280 -38.47 -0.41 -28.91
CA PRO A 280 -39.85 -0.26 -29.37
C PRO A 280 -40.31 -1.48 -30.17
N PRO A 281 -41.57 -1.93 -30.00
CA PRO A 281 -42.09 -3.12 -30.68
C PRO A 281 -42.10 -2.97 -32.21
N GLU A 282 -42.17 -1.74 -32.74
CA GLU A 282 -42.19 -1.46 -34.18
C GLU A 282 -40.90 -1.92 -34.91
N VAL A 283 -39.85 -2.24 -34.16
CA VAL A 283 -38.57 -2.70 -34.71
C VAL A 283 -38.57 -4.20 -35.07
N GLU A 284 -39.43 -5.01 -34.45
CA GLU A 284 -39.56 -6.43 -34.81
C GLU A 284 -40.12 -6.62 -36.21
N ASP A 285 -41.03 -5.73 -36.64
CA ASP A 285 -41.72 -5.81 -37.92
C ASP A 285 -40.80 -5.49 -39.12
N ARG A 286 -39.62 -4.88 -38.89
CA ARG A 286 -38.61 -4.50 -39.91
C ARG A 286 -39.18 -3.79 -41.16
N ALA A 287 -40.37 -3.21 -41.05
CA ALA A 287 -41.14 -2.67 -42.17
C ALA A 287 -40.62 -1.31 -42.67
N VAL A 288 -39.76 -0.64 -41.89
CA VAL A 288 -39.15 0.65 -42.25
C VAL A 288 -37.66 0.47 -42.56
N PRO A 289 -37.18 0.91 -43.74
CA PRO A 289 -35.75 0.91 -44.08
C PRO A 289 -34.95 1.73 -43.06
N GLY A 290 -34.07 1.05 -42.32
CA GLY A 290 -33.30 1.62 -41.21
C GLY A 290 -33.11 0.67 -40.02
N HIS A 291 -33.93 -0.38 -39.92
CA HIS A 291 -33.91 -1.35 -38.81
C HIS A 291 -33.01 -2.58 -39.04
N TRP A 292 -32.17 -2.55 -40.08
CA TRP A 292 -31.31 -3.65 -40.50
C TRP A 292 -29.83 -3.34 -40.20
N GLU A 293 -29.38 -3.51 -38.95
CA GLU A 293 -27.94 -3.69 -38.69
C GLU A 293 -27.68 -4.89 -37.75
N GLY A 294 -27.16 -5.96 -38.38
CA GLY A 294 -26.18 -6.94 -37.90
C GLY A 294 -26.20 -7.42 -36.45
N GLY A 295 -26.98 -8.47 -36.18
CA GLY A 295 -26.77 -9.31 -34.99
C GLY A 295 -25.54 -10.20 -35.13
N ILE A 296 -24.51 -9.99 -34.30
CA ILE A 296 -23.47 -11.00 -34.04
C ILE A 296 -23.84 -11.68 -32.71
N ALA A 297 -24.40 -12.89 -32.81
CA ALA A 297 -24.67 -13.76 -31.68
C ALA A 297 -23.42 -14.58 -31.31
N PRO A 298 -23.00 -14.67 -30.03
CA PRO A 298 -22.18 -15.77 -29.55
C PRO A 298 -23.08 -16.95 -29.15
N PHE A 299 -23.00 -18.01 -29.94
CA PHE A 299 -23.61 -19.32 -29.75
C PHE A 299 -23.14 -19.94 -28.41
N LEU A 300 -24.07 -20.20 -27.48
CA LEU A 300 -23.81 -20.99 -26.27
C LEU A 300 -24.26 -22.43 -26.50
N TRP A 301 -23.31 -23.34 -26.38
CA TRP A 301 -23.46 -24.78 -26.45
C TRP A 301 -24.08 -25.31 -25.15
N THR A 302 -25.23 -25.98 -25.21
CA THR A 302 -25.68 -26.87 -24.13
C THR A 302 -26.21 -28.17 -24.71
N ALA A 303 -25.53 -29.25 -24.34
CA ALA A 303 -25.83 -30.63 -24.65
C ALA A 303 -27.01 -31.18 -23.83
N THR A 304 -27.96 -31.84 -24.50
CA THR A 304 -28.95 -32.82 -24.02
C THR A 304 -29.84 -33.11 -25.24
N GLY A 305 -30.22 -34.30 -25.67
CA GLY A 305 -30.15 -35.67 -25.19
C GLY A 305 -31.17 -36.41 -26.06
N LEU A 306 -30.76 -37.53 -26.66
CA LEU A 306 -31.55 -38.32 -27.60
C LEU A 306 -32.86 -38.85 -26.99
N GLY A 307 -33.91 -38.84 -27.81
CA GLY A 307 -35.14 -39.61 -27.71
C GLY A 307 -35.78 -39.63 -29.09
#